data_AF-A0A438HDA3-F1
#
_entry.id   AF-A0A438HDA3-F1
#
_cell.length_a   1.000
_cell.length_b   1.000
_cell.length_c   1.000
_cell.angle_alpha   90.00
_cell.angle_beta   90.00
_cell.angle_gamma   90.00
#
_symmetry.space_group_name_H-M   'P 1'
#
loop_
_entity.id
_entity.type
_entity.pdbx_description
1 polymer ?
#
loop_
_entity_poly.entity_id
_entity_poly.type
_entity_poly.pdbx_seq_one_letter_code
_entity_poly.pdbx_strand_id
1 'polypeptide(L)'
;MQLKEELTLIQRGNRLISNFLHVVKALADEIVIIDHPIFDNDLTLYILNGLGPDFRETVAPIRAREKSLVFEKLHDLLVGHESYIRRLEVATQ
;
A
#
# COMPACT_ATOMS: atom_id res chain seq x y z
N MET A 1 20.24 -6.30 -2.11
CA MET A 1 19.28 -7.41 -1.96
C MET A 1 18.17 -7.21 -2.97
N GLN A 2 17.92 -8.21 -3.82
CA GLN A 2 16.92 -8.13 -4.89
C GLN A 2 15.49 -7.88 -4.33
N LEU A 3 15.13 -8.50 -3.21
CA LEU A 3 13.79 -8.33 -2.60
C LEU A 3 13.47 -6.89 -2.19
N LYS A 4 14.44 -6.15 -1.63
CA LYS A 4 14.24 -4.75 -1.24
C LYS A 4 14.06 -3.86 -2.48
N GLU A 5 14.77 -4.16 -3.56
CA GLU A 5 14.61 -3.49 -4.84
C GLU A 5 13.22 -3.76 -5.43
N GLU A 6 12.78 -5.03 -5.46
CA GLU A 6 11.44 -5.42 -5.88
C GLU A 6 10.35 -4.68 -5.07
N LEU A 7 10.51 -4.59 -3.76
CA LEU A 7 9.59 -3.86 -2.89
C LEU A 7 9.58 -2.36 -3.19
N THR A 8 10.71 -1.74 -3.51
CA THR A 8 10.77 -0.31 -3.85
C THR A 8 10.15 0.01 -5.21
N LEU A 9 10.19 -0.95 -6.13
CA LEU A 9 9.70 -0.80 -7.51
C LEU A 9 8.27 -1.30 -7.70
N ILE A 10 7.68 -1.93 -6.67
CA ILE A 10 6.35 -2.50 -6.77
C ILE A 10 5.30 -1.42 -7.04
N GLN A 11 4.42 -1.70 -8.00
CA GLN A 11 3.31 -0.84 -8.40
C GLN A 11 2.02 -1.66 -8.35
N ARG A 12 0.93 -1.05 -7.88
CA ARG A 12 -0.41 -1.63 -7.90
C ARG A 12 -0.83 -1.93 -9.34
N GLY A 13 -0.64 -0.98 -10.25
CA GLY A 13 -1.19 -1.04 -11.60
C GLY A 13 -2.70 -1.25 -11.56
N ASN A 14 -3.20 -2.23 -12.31
CA ASN A 14 -4.62 -2.58 -12.38
C ASN A 14 -5.04 -3.66 -11.36
N ARG A 15 -4.16 -4.01 -10.39
CA ARG A 15 -4.48 -5.00 -9.38
C ARG A 15 -5.45 -4.42 -8.35
N LEU A 16 -6.29 -5.30 -7.78
CA LEU A 16 -7.05 -4.98 -6.58
C LEU A 16 -6.10 -4.60 -5.44
N ILE A 17 -6.53 -3.66 -4.59
CA ILE A 17 -5.74 -3.20 -3.44
C ILE A 17 -5.36 -4.36 -2.53
N SER A 18 -6.28 -5.28 -2.25
CA SER A 18 -6.01 -6.46 -1.43
C SER A 18 -4.87 -7.31 -2.00
N ASN A 19 -4.87 -7.55 -3.31
CA ASN A 19 -3.82 -8.32 -3.99
C ASN A 19 -2.48 -7.59 -3.96
N PHE A 20 -2.49 -6.26 -4.17
CA PHE A 20 -1.28 -5.45 -4.07
C PHE A 20 -0.67 -5.49 -2.66
N LEU A 21 -1.48 -5.26 -1.62
CA LEU A 21 -1.04 -5.28 -0.23
C LEU A 21 -0.55 -6.66 0.20
N HIS A 22 -1.17 -7.73 -0.30
CA HIS A 22 -0.71 -9.09 -0.04
C HIS A 22 0.72 -9.33 -0.57
N VAL A 23 1.01 -8.91 -1.81
CA VAL A 23 2.36 -9.05 -2.40
C VAL A 23 3.37 -8.21 -1.64
N VAL A 24 3.03 -6.97 -1.28
CA VAL A 24 3.91 -6.11 -0.47
C VAL A 24 4.24 -6.77 0.87
N LYS A 25 3.23 -7.34 1.56
CA LYS A 25 3.42 -7.99 2.85
C LYS A 25 4.28 -9.25 2.73
N ALA A 26 4.05 -10.07 1.71
CA ALA A 26 4.86 -11.26 1.44
C ALA A 26 6.34 -10.91 1.24
N LEU A 27 6.65 -9.88 0.43
CA LEU A 27 8.02 -9.39 0.25
C LEU A 27 8.64 -8.90 1.55
N ALA A 28 7.88 -8.16 2.37
CA ALA A 28 8.36 -7.68 3.67
C ALA A 28 8.64 -8.84 4.63
N ASP A 29 7.79 -9.86 4.66
CA ASP A 29 7.96 -11.04 5.51
C ASP A 29 9.19 -11.87 5.07
N GLU A 30 9.44 -12.03 3.76
CA GLU A 30 10.66 -12.67 3.24
C GLU A 30 11.93 -11.91 3.62
N ILE A 31 11.88 -10.59 3.62
CA ILE A 31 12.98 -9.72 4.04
C ILE A 31 13.23 -9.83 5.56
N VAL A 32 12.19 -10.04 6.36
CA VAL A 32 12.32 -10.34 7.80
C VAL A 32 12.99 -11.70 8.02
N ILE A 33 12.67 -12.72 7.23
CA ILE A 33 13.26 -14.07 7.35
C ILE A 33 14.78 -14.06 7.20
N ILE A 34 15.34 -13.12 6.43
CA ILE A 34 16.80 -12.97 6.24
C ILE A 34 17.42 -11.95 7.21
N ASP A 35 16.77 -11.67 8.34
CA ASP A 35 17.21 -10.75 9.40
C ASP A 35 17.40 -9.28 8.95
N HIS A 36 16.62 -8.83 7.96
CA HIS A 36 16.67 -7.46 7.47
C HIS A 36 15.31 -6.73 7.58
N PRO A 37 14.67 -6.70 8.77
CA PRO A 37 13.30 -6.22 8.93
C PRO A 37 13.08 -4.80 8.40
N ILE A 38 11.90 -4.57 7.82
CA ILE A 38 11.46 -3.27 7.32
C ILE A 38 10.66 -2.57 8.40
N PHE A 39 10.96 -1.31 8.67
CA PHE A 39 10.19 -0.51 9.62
C PHE A 39 8.80 -0.19 9.05
N ASP A 40 7.79 -0.15 9.93
CA ASP A 40 6.40 0.13 9.53
C ASP A 40 6.24 1.45 8.76
N ASN A 41 7.05 2.46 9.09
CA ASN A 41 7.09 3.73 8.37
C ASN A 41 7.56 3.55 6.91
N ASP A 42 8.60 2.76 6.71
CA ASP A 42 9.16 2.47 5.38
C ASP A 42 8.20 1.61 4.57
N LEU A 43 7.61 0.58 5.21
CA LEU A 43 6.60 -0.26 4.57
C LEU A 43 5.40 0.55 4.12
N THR A 44 4.92 1.47 4.97
CA THR A 44 3.85 2.41 4.61
C THR A 44 4.25 3.27 3.42
N LEU A 45 5.49 3.79 3.40
CA LEU A 45 5.98 4.59 2.28
C LEU A 45 6.00 3.79 0.96
N TYR A 46 6.47 2.54 0.98
CA TYR A 46 6.47 1.67 -0.20
C TYR A 46 5.05 1.41 -0.72
N ILE A 47 4.11 1.12 0.18
CA ILE A 47 2.69 0.96 -0.17
C ILE A 47 2.17 2.23 -0.86
N LEU A 48 2.31 3.40 -0.23
CA LEU A 48 1.76 4.65 -0.74
C LEU A 48 2.38 5.07 -2.08
N ASN A 49 3.65 4.76 -2.32
CA ASN A 49 4.32 5.02 -3.59
C ASN A 49 3.78 4.15 -4.74
N GLY A 50 3.24 2.97 -4.45
CA GLY A 50 2.74 2.03 -5.45
C GLY A 50 1.26 2.15 -5.81
N LEU A 51 0.46 2.99 -5.12
CA LEU A 51 -1.02 3.00 -5.27
C LEU A 51 -1.53 3.58 -6.59
N GLY A 52 -0.78 4.51 -7.20
CA GLY A 52 -1.22 5.22 -8.40
C GLY A 52 -2.12 6.43 -8.13
N PRO A 53 -2.62 7.10 -9.20
CA PRO A 53 -3.26 8.42 -9.10
C PRO A 53 -4.61 8.44 -8.38
N ASP A 54 -5.40 7.37 -8.45
CA ASP A 54 -6.76 7.30 -7.87
C ASP A 54 -6.76 7.42 -6.33
N PHE A 55 -5.59 7.20 -5.72
CA PHE A 55 -5.38 7.24 -4.28
C PHE A 55 -4.72 8.54 -3.80
N ARG A 56 -4.45 9.51 -4.68
CA ARG A 56 -3.75 10.76 -4.32
C ARG A 56 -4.38 11.50 -3.15
N GLU A 57 -5.71 11.56 -3.12
CA GLU A 57 -6.48 12.20 -2.04
C GLU A 57 -6.34 11.47 -0.70
N THR A 58 -6.11 10.17 -0.73
CA THR A 58 -5.91 9.31 0.45
C THR A 58 -4.46 9.29 0.90
N VAL A 59 -3.49 9.43 -0.02
CA VAL A 59 -2.05 9.39 0.28
C VAL A 59 -1.60 10.58 1.14
N ALA A 60 -2.03 11.79 0.79
CA ALA A 60 -1.60 13.01 1.48
C ALA A 60 -1.89 13.01 2.99
N PRO A 61 -3.14 12.74 3.46
CA PRO A 61 -3.44 12.71 4.89
C PRO A 61 -2.74 11.56 5.62
N ILE A 62 -2.47 10.43 4.98
CA ILE A 62 -1.71 9.33 5.60
C ILE A 62 -0.26 9.77 5.83
N ARG A 63 0.39 10.42 4.84
CA ARG A 63 1.77 10.91 4.96
C ARG A 63 1.94 12.04 5.98
N ALA A 64 0.92 12.85 6.19
CA ALA A 64 0.96 13.95 7.14
C ALA A 64 0.92 13.49 8.61
N ARG A 65 0.65 12.21 8.88
CA ARG A 65 0.61 11.68 10.24
C ARG A 65 2.01 11.55 10.83
N GLU A 66 2.18 12.04 12.06
CA GLU A 66 3.43 11.85 12.83
C GLU A 66 3.69 10.38 13.20
N LYS A 67 2.61 9.60 13.41
CA LYS A 67 2.68 8.16 13.71
C LYS A 67 2.12 7.36 12.56
N SER A 68 2.90 6.40 12.10
CA SER A 68 2.47 5.45 11.09
C SER A 68 1.27 4.64 11.56
N LEU A 69 0.47 4.23 10.57
CA LEU A 69 -0.64 3.31 10.76
C LEU A 69 -0.08 1.90 10.93
N VAL A 70 -0.70 1.13 11.83
CA VAL A 70 -0.54 -0.33 11.78
C VAL A 70 -1.08 -0.84 10.45
N PHE A 71 -0.47 -1.90 9.93
CA PHE A 71 -0.73 -2.41 8.59
C PHE A 71 -2.21 -2.70 8.34
N GLU A 72 -2.92 -3.25 9.33
CA GLU A 72 -4.34 -3.61 9.25
C GLU A 72 -5.21 -2.36 9.03
N LYS A 73 -4.91 -1.26 9.74
CA LYS A 73 -5.64 0.00 9.57
C LYS A 73 -5.36 0.64 8.22
N LEU A 74 -4.12 0.55 7.74
CA LEU A 74 -3.76 1.02 6.40
C LEU A 74 -4.49 0.20 5.33
N HIS A 75 -4.55 -1.11 5.51
CA HIS A 75 -5.27 -2.03 4.62
C HIS A 75 -6.75 -1.66 4.52
N ASP A 76 -7.45 -1.55 5.64
CA ASP A 76 -8.89 -1.27 5.67
C ASP A 76 -9.22 0.08 5.03
N LEU A 77 -8.39 1.09 5.28
CA LEU A 77 -8.55 2.42 4.68
C LEU A 77 -8.43 2.38 3.15
N LEU A 78 -7.44 1.66 2.63
CA LEU A 78 -7.20 1.57 1.19
C LEU A 78 -8.27 0.74 0.48
N VAL A 79 -8.71 -0.38 1.08
CA VAL A 79 -9.79 -1.21 0.54
C VAL A 79 -11.13 -0.45 0.58
N GLY A 80 -11.38 0.32 1.64
CA GLY A 80 -12.54 1.20 1.75
C GLY A 80 -12.55 2.27 0.64
N HIS A 81 -11.40 2.87 0.35
CA HIS A 81 -11.26 3.85 -0.72
C HIS A 81 -11.45 3.23 -2.11
N GLU A 82 -10.88 2.05 -2.37
CA GLU A 82 -11.12 1.31 -3.63
C GLU A 82 -12.62 1.05 -3.85
N SER A 83 -13.32 0.64 -2.80
CA SER A 83 -14.77 0.41 -2.83
C SER A 83 -15.57 1.70 -3.03
N TYR A 84 -15.07 2.84 -2.55
CA TYR A 84 -15.67 4.15 -2.78
C TYR A 84 -15.50 4.58 -4.24
N ILE A 85 -14.28 4.53 -4.79
CA ILE A 85 -14.00 4.85 -6.20
C ILE A 85 -14.88 4.01 -7.13
N ARG A 86 -14.93 2.69 -6.92
CA ARG A 86 -15.75 1.79 -7.74
C ARG A 86 -17.23 2.15 -7.74
N ARG A 87 -17.77 2.64 -6.61
CA ARG A 87 -19.17 3.10 -6.54
C ARG A 87 -19.39 4.41 -7.27
N LEU A 88 -18.43 5.33 -7.25
CA LEU A 88 -18.50 6.56 -8.03
C LEU A 88 -18.53 6.27 -9.52
N GLU A 89 -17.66 5.37 -10.00
CA GLU A 89 -17.61 4.97 -11.41
C GLU A 89 -18.95 4.41 -11.89
N VAL A 90 -19.56 3.50 -11.12
CA VAL A 90 -20.88 2.93 -11.45
C VAL A 90 -22.00 3.98 -11.41
N ALA A 91 -21.94 4.96 -10.51
CA ALA A 91 -22.96 6.02 -10.42
C ALA A 91 -22.87 7.06 -11.55
N THR A 92 -21.73 7.11 -12.25
CA THR A 92 -21.51 8.02 -13.39
C THR A 92 -21.81 7.41 -14.77
N GLN A 93 -22.27 6.15 -14.81
CA GLN A 93 -22.74 5.45 -16.02
C GLN A 93 -24.26 5.44 -16.12
#